data_AF-A0A4R0Q818-F1
#
_entry.id   AF-A0A4R0Q818-F1
#
_cell.length_a   1.000
_cell.length_b   1.000
_cell.length_c   1.000
_cell.angle_alpha   90.00
_cell.angle_beta   90.00
_cell.angle_gamma   90.00
#
_symmetry.space_group_name_H-M   'P 1'
#
loop_
_entity.id
_entity.type
_entity.pdbx_description
1 polymer ?
#
loop_
_entity_poly.entity_id
_entity_poly.type
_entity_poly.pdbx_seq_one_letter_code
_entity_poly.pdbx_strand_id
1 'polypeptide(L)'
;MASNSLLNNEEEFKKIGLRLKYLRKSKGFTSPDKFAYENNLNRSQYGKYEAGKANITIGTLINILNCLNMSLTEFFNEEYV
;
A
#
# COMPACT_ATOMS: atom_id res chain seq x y z
N MET A 1 22.11 -18.22 2.10
CA MET A 1 21.21 -17.08 1.79
C MET A 1 19.93 -17.71 1.23
N ALA A 2 18.73 -17.57 1.76
CA ALA A 2 18.17 -16.60 2.70
C ALA A 2 17.83 -17.23 4.06
N SER A 3 17.93 -16.44 5.13
CA SER A 3 17.20 -16.70 6.37
C SER A 3 15.71 -16.53 6.07
N ASN A 4 14.97 -17.63 5.97
CA ASN A 4 13.50 -17.56 6.02
C ASN A 4 13.11 -17.12 7.44
N SER A 5 13.07 -15.81 7.67
CA SER A 5 12.39 -15.26 8.84
C SER A 5 10.88 -15.38 8.60
N LEU A 6 10.18 -15.96 9.56
CA LEU A 6 8.71 -15.97 9.58
C LEU A 6 8.18 -14.55 9.39
N LEU A 7 7.05 -14.40 8.70
CA LEU A 7 6.43 -13.09 8.46
C LEU A 7 5.99 -12.47 9.79
N ASN A 8 6.30 -11.18 9.96
CA ASN A 8 5.80 -10.36 11.04
C ASN A 8 4.76 -9.37 10.50
N ASN A 9 3.57 -9.35 11.12
CA ASN A 9 2.47 -8.51 10.65
C ASN A 9 2.83 -7.01 10.62
N GLU A 10 3.49 -6.48 11.64
CA GLU A 10 3.82 -5.06 11.71
C GLU A 10 4.85 -4.66 10.65
N GLU A 11 5.83 -5.53 10.40
CA GLU A 11 6.84 -5.30 9.36
C GLU A 11 6.21 -5.34 7.97
N GLU A 12 5.39 -6.34 7.68
CA GLU A 12 4.71 -6.47 6.39
C GLU A 12 3.71 -5.33 6.15
N PHE A 13 2.95 -4.91 7.17
CA PHE A 13 2.07 -3.74 7.05
C PHE A 13 2.86 -2.47 6.73
N LYS A 14 4.03 -2.28 7.34
CA LYS A 14 4.91 -1.14 7.03
C LYS A 14 5.47 -1.23 5.62
N LYS A 15 5.94 -2.39 5.17
CA LYS A 15 6.45 -2.58 3.79
C LYS A 15 5.38 -2.27 2.76
N ILE A 16 4.19 -2.85 2.90
CA ILE A 16 3.03 -2.60 2.02
C ILE A 16 2.67 -1.11 2.04
N GLY A 17 2.57 -0.52 3.23
CA GLY A 17 2.22 0.90 3.41
C GLY A 17 3.20 1.86 2.75
N LEU A 18 4.51 1.64 2.94
CA LEU A 18 5.56 2.43 2.32
C LEU A 18 5.53 2.31 0.79
N ARG A 19 5.25 1.12 0.27
CA ARG A 19 5.11 0.90 -1.16
C ARG A 19 3.90 1.64 -1.75
N LEU A 20 2.74 1.56 -1.10
CA LEU A 20 1.56 2.34 -1.49
C LEU A 20 1.84 3.85 -1.53
N LYS A 21 2.56 4.36 -0.52
CA LYS A 21 2.98 5.76 -0.45
C LYS A 21 3.92 6.16 -1.59
N TYR A 22 4.89 5.30 -1.92
CA TYR A 22 5.78 5.51 -3.06
C TYR A 22 4.99 5.57 -4.37
N LEU A 23 4.11 4.60 -4.61
CA LEU A 23 3.28 4.53 -5.82
C LEU A 23 2.36 5.73 -5.95
N ARG A 24 1.69 6.15 -4.87
CA ARG A 24 0.89 7.37 -4.85
C ARG A 24 1.71 8.59 -5.29
N LYS A 25 2.89 8.78 -4.71
CA LYS A 25 3.78 9.90 -5.08
C LYS A 25 4.23 9.82 -6.54
N SER A 26 4.52 8.63 -7.05
CA SER A 26 4.89 8.42 -8.46
C SER A 26 3.78 8.83 -9.43
N LYS A 27 2.51 8.74 -9.00
CA LYS A 27 1.33 9.19 -9.75
C LYS A 27 1.05 10.70 -9.60
N GLY A 28 1.94 11.46 -8.95
CA GLY A 28 1.81 12.92 -8.80
C GLY A 28 1.01 13.37 -7.58
N PHE A 29 0.55 12.45 -6.73
CA PHE A 29 -0.20 12.79 -5.53
C PHE A 29 0.74 13.10 -4.35
N THR A 30 0.76 14.34 -3.90
CA THR A 30 1.58 14.77 -2.75
C THR A 30 0.95 14.41 -1.40
N SER A 31 -0.38 14.46 -1.30
CA SER A 31 -1.13 14.18 -0.07
C SER A 31 -1.91 12.85 -0.13
N PRO A 32 -1.86 12.01 0.93
CA PRO A 32 -2.70 10.81 1.02
C PRO A 32 -4.20 11.15 1.10
N ASP A 33 -4.56 12.26 1.74
CA ASP A 33 -5.95 12.70 1.81
C ASP A 33 -6.51 13.09 0.45
N LYS A 34 -5.68 13.76 -0.36
CA LYS A 34 -6.05 14.15 -1.73
C LYS A 34 -6.25 12.90 -2.61
N PHE A 35 -5.31 11.95 -2.54
CA PHE A 35 -5.44 10.68 -3.26
C PHE A 35 -6.69 9.92 -2.85
N ALA A 36 -6.94 9.79 -1.54
CA ALA A 36 -8.11 9.08 -1.04
C ALA A 36 -9.42 9.79 -1.45
N TYR A 37 -9.47 11.12 -1.39
CA TYR A 37 -10.64 11.88 -1.82
C TYR A 37 -10.94 11.69 -3.32
N GLU A 38 -9.95 11.84 -4.19
CA GLU A 38 -10.14 11.71 -5.64
C GLU A 38 -10.52 10.29 -6.08
N ASN A 39 -10.10 9.28 -5.31
CA ASN A 39 -10.37 7.88 -5.59
C ASN A 39 -11.52 7.28 -4.75
N ASN A 40 -12.32 8.12 -4.07
CA ASN A 40 -13.43 7.70 -3.20
C ASN A 40 -13.05 6.67 -2.12
N LEU A 41 -11.81 6.73 -1.63
CA LEU A 41 -11.31 5.93 -0.53
C LEU A 41 -11.57 6.62 0.81
N ASN A 42 -11.62 5.84 1.89
CA ASN A 42 -11.68 6.39 3.24
C ASN A 42 -10.33 7.06 3.58
N ARG A 43 -10.33 8.40 3.66
CA ARG A 43 -9.16 9.24 3.98
C ARG A 43 -8.41 8.79 5.24
N SER A 44 -9.14 8.56 6.34
CA SER A 44 -8.55 8.16 7.62
C SER A 44 -7.89 6.78 7.54
N GLN A 45 -8.52 5.83 6.85
CA GLN A 45 -7.96 4.48 6.70
C GLN A 45 -6.77 4.46 5.74
N TYR A 46 -6.85 5.18 4.62
CA TYR A 46 -5.78 5.23 3.64
C TYR A 46 -4.46 5.73 4.25
N GLY A 47 -4.51 6.81 5.03
CA GLY A 47 -3.34 7.30 5.76
C GLY A 47 -2.77 6.29 6.76
N LYS A 48 -3.63 5.48 7.41
CA LYS A 48 -3.18 4.41 8.33
C LYS A 48 -2.52 3.25 7.59
N TYR A 49 -3.01 2.91 6.41
CA TYR A 49 -2.39 1.89 5.55
C TYR A 49 -1.00 2.33 5.11
N GLU A 50 -0.83 3.57 4.64
CA GLU A 50 0.49 4.09 4.28
C GLU A 50 1.48 4.14 5.44
N ALA A 51 0.97 4.34 6.66
CA ALA A 51 1.78 4.34 7.87
C ALA A 51 2.06 2.93 8.42
N GLY A 52 1.49 1.88 7.83
CA GLY A 52 1.59 0.50 8.34
C GLY A 52 0.91 0.29 9.69
N LYS A 53 -0.04 1.16 10.07
CA LYS A 53 -0.72 1.15 11.38
C LYS A 53 -2.07 0.43 11.38
N ALA A 54 -2.52 -0.05 10.23
CA ALA A 54 -3.78 -0.76 10.09
C ALA A 54 -3.61 -1.99 9.21
N ASN A 55 -4.28 -3.07 9.59
CA ASN A 55 -4.38 -4.26 8.76
C ASN A 55 -5.23 -3.95 7.53
N ILE A 56 -4.68 -4.21 6.35
CA ILE A 56 -5.37 -4.07 5.08
C ILE A 56 -5.92 -5.43 4.66
N THR A 57 -7.21 -5.50 4.33
CA THR A 57 -7.77 -6.70 3.71
C THR A 57 -7.37 -6.77 2.25
N ILE A 58 -7.30 -7.98 1.68
CA ILE A 58 -6.98 -8.17 0.26
C ILE A 58 -7.96 -7.42 -0.65
N GLY A 59 -9.26 -7.40 -0.31
CA GLY A 59 -10.26 -6.63 -1.07
C GLY A 59 -9.97 -5.12 -1.08
N THR A 60 -9.57 -4.56 0.06
CA THR A 60 -9.17 -3.14 0.13
C THR A 60 -7.90 -2.88 -0.66
N LEU A 61 -6.91 -3.79 -0.59
CA LEU A 61 -5.70 -3.67 -1.39
C LEU A 61 -6.03 -3.65 -2.88
N ILE A 62 -6.85 -4.59 -3.37
CA ILE A 62 -7.29 -4.63 -4.77
C ILE A 62 -7.94 -3.31 -5.19
N ASN A 63 -8.84 -2.76 -4.36
CA ASN A 63 -9.49 -1.48 -4.66
C ASN A 63 -8.46 -0.34 -4.79
N ILE A 64 -7.47 -0.27 -3.91
CA ILE A 64 -6.41 0.73 -3.98
C ILE A 64 -5.54 0.54 -5.23
N LEU A 65 -5.20 -0.71 -5.58
CA LEU A 65 -4.40 -1.00 -6.76
C LEU A 65 -5.14 -0.67 -8.07
N ASN A 66 -6.46 -0.89 -8.12
CA ASN A 66 -7.30 -0.44 -9.23
C ASN A 66 -7.24 1.09 -9.40
N CYS A 67 -7.30 1.85 -8.30
CA CYS A 67 -7.11 3.31 -8.33
C CYS A 67 -5.72 3.73 -8.85
N LEU A 68 -4.70 2.89 -8.63
CA LEU A 68 -3.34 3.09 -9.12
C LEU A 68 -3.14 2.57 -10.56
N ASN A 69 -4.14 1.92 -11.16
CA ASN A 69 -4.04 1.16 -12.40
C ASN A 69 -2.86 0.17 -12.37
N MET A 70 -2.83 -0.68 -11.34
CA MET A 70 -1.75 -1.61 -11.06
C MET A 70 -2.31 -3.00 -10.70
N SER A 71 -1.65 -4.05 -11.15
CA SER A 71 -1.95 -5.44 -10.79
C SER A 71 -1.25 -5.87 -9.49
N LEU A 72 -1.72 -6.98 -8.90
CA LEU A 72 -1.06 -7.57 -7.72
C LEU A 72 0.37 -8.01 -8.02
N THR A 73 0.65 -8.52 -9.22
CA THR A 73 1.99 -8.96 -9.63
C THR A 73 2.96 -7.80 -9.75
N GLU A 74 2.51 -6.66 -10.29
CA GLU A 74 3.31 -5.43 -10.33
C GLU A 74 3.52 -4.84 -8.93
N PHE A 75 2.52 -4.98 -8.05
CA PHE A 75 2.64 -4.54 -6.66
C PHE A 75 3.54 -5.45 -5.82
N PHE A 76 3.59 -6.76 -6.06
CA PHE A 76 4.45 -7.69 -5.36
C PHE A 76 5.56 -8.20 -6.30
N ASN A 77 6.37 -7.27 -6.82
CA ASN A 77 7.49 -7.57 -7.71
C ASN A 77 8.79 -7.90 -6.93
N GLU A 78 9.90 -8.05 -7.63
CA GLU A 78 11.24 -8.33 -7.07
C GLU A 78 11.78 -7.27 -6.11
N GLU A 79 11.18 -6.08 -6.04
CA GLU A 79 11.52 -5.04 -5.06
C GLU A 79 10.74 -5.20 -3.75
N TYR A 80 9.72 -6.06 -3.71
CA TYR A 80 9.02 -6.46 -2.49
C TYR A 80 9.76 -7.61 -1.80
N VAL A 81 10.92 -7.31 -1.20
CA VAL A 81 11.73 -8.27 -0.42
C VAL A 81 11.94 -7.75 0.99
#